data_AF-A0A1Y2GCF4-F1
#
_entry.id   AF-A0A1Y2GCF4-F1
#
_cell.length_a   1.000
_cell.length_b   1.000
_cell.length_c   1.000
_cell.angle_alpha   90.00
_cell.angle_beta   90.00
_cell.angle_gamma   90.00
#
_symmetry.space_group_name_H-M   'P 1'
#
loop_
_entity.id
_entity.type
_entity.pdbx_description
1 polymer ?
#
loop_
_entity_poly.entity_id
_entity_poly.type
_entity_poly.pdbx_seq_one_letter_code
_entity_poly.pdbx_strand_id
1 'polypeptide(L)'
;MIIHDKNMAAILRRMIGLRQLDVPYGRFDQFSLQELLANRQEVMNNGQLVQKTRLPRLCETVETLVIGIYRYSNVAHAILSSCPRLKELKGSRTTISEIVDGAEWISTRLTTLAIDLNVGIDQETEEGMAKTRIAFKQLGKLTRLEHLDLTRNSLYLPSRTLDMRLRAGLGELANLKRLETLKVEDDHQRMQLEDATWMVNSWPNFKHIYGTLNDEKETAYLLEVFLKSHNINWRIEKHCHI
;
A
#
# COMPACT_ATOMS: atom_id res chain seq x y z
N MET A 1 24.60 2.79 3.85
CA MET A 1 24.73 3.98 2.99
C MET A 1 23.34 4.40 2.55
N ILE A 2 22.94 5.66 2.76
CA ILE A 2 21.62 6.18 2.38
C ILE A 2 21.72 6.81 1.00
N ILE A 3 20.87 6.41 0.05
CA ILE A 3 20.79 7.03 -1.27
C ILE A 3 19.76 8.16 -1.20
N HIS A 4 20.19 9.40 -1.45
CA HIS A 4 19.27 10.54 -1.53
C HIS A 4 18.45 10.54 -2.82
N ASP A 5 17.27 11.16 -2.79
CA ASP A 5 16.33 11.19 -3.91
C ASP A 5 16.95 11.73 -5.21
N LYS A 6 17.77 12.79 -5.13
CA LYS A 6 18.48 13.32 -6.31
C LYS A 6 19.45 12.31 -6.93
N ASN A 7 20.12 11.51 -6.10
CA ASN A 7 21.05 10.49 -6.56
C ASN A 7 20.27 9.31 -7.17
N MET A 8 19.15 8.94 -6.55
CA MET A 8 18.24 7.92 -7.08
C MET A 8 17.67 8.34 -8.45
N ALA A 9 17.20 9.58 -8.58
CA ALA A 9 16.77 10.16 -9.84
C ALA A 9 17.88 10.12 -10.91
N ALA A 10 19.11 10.51 -10.56
CA ALA A 10 20.25 10.45 -11.49
C ALA A 10 20.55 9.01 -11.96
N ILE A 11 20.37 8.00 -11.09
CA ILE A 11 20.48 6.59 -11.46
C ILE A 11 19.35 6.22 -12.43
N LEU A 12 18.09 6.47 -12.06
CA LEU A 12 16.91 6.15 -12.87
C LEU A 12 16.96 6.81 -14.25
N ARG A 13 17.45 8.05 -14.35
CA ARG A 13 17.59 8.78 -15.62
C ARG A 13 18.50 8.07 -16.62
N ARG A 14 19.46 7.27 -16.15
CA ARG A 14 20.43 6.54 -16.98
C ARG A 14 20.00 5.10 -17.26
N MET A 15 18.98 4.58 -16.57
CA MET A 15 18.51 3.21 -16.79
C MET A 15 17.75 3.09 -18.12
N ILE A 16 18.04 2.03 -18.88
CA ILE A 16 17.31 1.69 -20.11
C ILE A 16 15.97 0.98 -19.84
N GLY A 17 15.83 0.38 -18.66
CA GLY A 17 14.66 -0.35 -18.23
C GLY A 17 14.77 -0.63 -16.73
N LEU A 18 13.63 -0.85 -16.08
CA LEU A 18 13.56 -1.13 -14.66
C LEU A 18 12.47 -2.17 -14.43
N ARG A 19 12.84 -3.36 -13.97
CA ARG A 19 11.88 -4.39 -13.53
C ARG A 19 11.70 -4.38 -12.01
N GLN A 20 12.79 -4.18 -11.27
CA GLN A 20 12.80 -4.20 -9.82
C GLN A 20 13.71 -3.08 -9.30
N LEU A 21 13.20 -2.32 -8.33
CA LEU A 21 13.98 -1.40 -7.51
C LEU A 21 13.75 -1.77 -6.05
N ASP A 22 14.81 -2.17 -5.36
CA ASP A 22 14.79 -2.51 -3.94
C ASP A 22 15.79 -1.64 -3.18
N VAL A 23 15.26 -0.61 -2.52
CA VAL A 23 16.00 0.49 -1.90
C VAL A 23 15.39 0.84 -0.54
N PRO A 24 15.38 -0.10 0.43
CA PRO A 24 14.65 0.03 1.70
C PRO A 24 15.26 1.09 2.64
N TYR A 25 16.47 1.56 2.35
CA TYR A 25 17.15 2.65 3.05
C TYR A 25 17.36 3.88 2.15
N GLY A 26 16.83 3.87 0.92
CA GLY A 26 16.90 4.97 -0.02
C GLY A 26 15.73 5.93 0.13
N ARG A 27 15.94 7.21 -0.18
CA ARG A 27 14.86 8.18 -0.35
C ARG A 27 14.37 8.11 -1.80
N PHE A 28 13.12 7.74 -1.98
CA PHE A 28 12.43 7.79 -3.27
C PHE A 28 11.25 8.76 -3.13
N ASP A 29 11.35 9.92 -3.76
CA ASP A 29 10.42 11.05 -3.59
C ASP A 29 10.21 11.71 -4.97
N GLN A 30 9.87 13.00 -5.01
CA GLN A 30 9.50 13.72 -6.22
C GLN A 30 10.51 13.59 -7.37
N PHE A 31 11.82 13.67 -7.15
CA PHE A 31 12.79 13.59 -8.25
C PHE A 31 12.86 12.17 -8.83
N SER A 32 12.87 11.15 -7.97
CA SER A 32 12.87 9.76 -8.44
C SER A 32 11.57 9.39 -9.15
N LEU A 33 10.44 9.87 -8.64
CA LEU A 33 9.13 9.70 -9.28
C LEU A 33 9.12 10.33 -10.69
N GLN A 34 9.64 11.55 -10.83
CA GLN A 34 9.74 12.21 -12.14
C GLN A 34 10.52 11.37 -13.14
N GLU A 35 11.67 10.81 -12.75
CA GLU A 35 12.50 9.98 -13.64
C GLU A 35 11.89 8.59 -13.91
N LEU A 36 11.12 8.04 -12.97
CA LEU A 36 10.35 6.81 -13.16
C LEU A 36 9.26 7.00 -14.23
N LEU A 37 8.60 8.17 -14.23
CA LEU A 37 7.51 8.53 -15.15
C LEU A 37 8.01 9.15 -16.46
N ALA A 38 9.28 9.59 -16.51
CA ALA A 38 9.85 10.29 -17.65
C ALA A 38 9.90 9.42 -18.91
N ASN A 39 9.59 10.06 -20.04
CA ASN A 39 9.75 9.50 -21.39
C ASN A 39 11.11 9.86 -22.04
N ARG A 40 12.04 10.43 -21.26
CA ARG A 40 13.39 10.78 -21.72
C ARG A 40 14.42 10.04 -20.89
N GLN A 41 15.56 9.79 -21.50
CA GLN A 41 16.71 9.13 -20.88
C GLN A 41 18.00 9.85 -21.30
N GLU A 42 18.96 9.90 -20.38
CA GLU A 42 20.34 10.26 -20.69
C GLU A 42 21.11 9.02 -21.18
N VAL A 43 21.67 9.11 -22.39
CA VAL A 43 22.50 8.06 -22.98
C VAL A 43 23.85 8.64 -23.38
N MET A 44 24.94 7.92 -23.12
CA MET A 44 26.25 8.26 -23.66
C MET A 44 26.29 7.93 -25.15
N ASN A 45 26.52 8.94 -26.00
CA ASN A 45 26.67 8.79 -27.44
C ASN A 45 27.94 9.52 -27.88
N ASN A 46 28.92 8.80 -28.41
CA ASN A 46 30.20 9.36 -28.86
C ASN A 46 30.92 10.23 -27.79
N GLY A 47 30.89 9.80 -26.53
CA GLY A 47 31.51 10.55 -25.42
C GLY A 47 30.72 11.77 -24.94
N GLN A 48 29.56 12.08 -25.55
CA GLN A 48 28.66 13.15 -25.11
C GLN A 48 27.37 12.56 -24.50
N LEU A 49 26.87 13.22 -23.46
CA LEU A 49 25.55 12.93 -22.90
C LEU A 49 24.48 13.53 -23.82
N VAL A 50 23.60 12.69 -24.35
CA VAL A 50 22.46 13.11 -25.17
C VAL A 50 21.15 12.64 -24.55
N GLN A 51 20.10 13.48 -24.65
CA GLN A 51 18.74 13.07 -24.29
C GLN A 51 18.11 12.30 -25.46
N LYS A 52 17.62 11.10 -25.18
CA LYS A 52 16.85 10.30 -26.13
C LYS A 52 15.48 9.98 -25.55
N THR A 53 14.48 9.82 -26.43
CA THR A 53 13.17 9.30 -26.04
C THR A 53 13.34 7.86 -25.54
N ARG A 54 12.78 7.57 -24.38
CA ARG A 54 12.75 6.25 -23.78
C ARG A 54 11.42 5.58 -24.12
N LEU A 55 11.49 4.46 -24.82
CA LEU A 55 10.35 3.60 -25.11
C LEU A 55 10.76 2.15 -24.83
N PRO A 56 10.17 1.47 -23.83
CA PRO A 56 9.10 1.90 -22.91
C PRO A 56 9.58 2.78 -21.72
N ARG A 57 8.67 3.54 -21.09
CA ARG A 57 8.96 4.27 -19.83
C ARG A 57 9.30 3.28 -18.70
N LEU A 58 10.04 3.72 -17.68
CA LEU A 58 10.39 2.83 -16.56
C LEU A 58 9.14 2.36 -15.80
N CYS A 59 8.14 3.24 -15.62
CA CYS A 59 6.85 2.88 -15.02
C CYS A 59 6.08 1.80 -15.82
N GLU A 60 6.32 1.69 -17.12
CA GLU A 60 5.68 0.68 -17.97
C GLU A 60 6.37 -0.69 -17.86
N THR A 61 7.58 -0.74 -17.32
CA THR A 61 8.37 -1.98 -17.16
C THR A 61 8.48 -2.46 -15.71
N VAL A 62 8.26 -1.58 -14.74
CA VAL A 62 8.51 -1.89 -13.33
C VAL A 62 7.46 -2.86 -12.78
N GLU A 63 7.94 -3.88 -12.08
CA GLU A 63 7.14 -4.94 -11.46
C GLU A 63 7.26 -4.91 -9.93
N THR A 64 8.43 -4.54 -9.39
CA THR A 64 8.65 -4.48 -7.94
C THR A 64 9.29 -3.15 -7.55
N LEU A 65 8.66 -2.45 -6.60
CA LEU A 65 9.18 -1.24 -5.97
C LEU A 65 9.15 -1.43 -4.44
N VAL A 66 10.32 -1.59 -3.84
CA VAL A 66 10.50 -1.56 -2.39
C VAL A 66 11.29 -0.31 -2.07
N ILE A 67 10.62 0.69 -1.50
CA ILE A 67 11.21 2.00 -1.20
C ILE A 67 11.25 2.25 0.30
N GLY A 68 12.15 3.15 0.70
CA GLY A 68 12.53 3.26 2.11
C GLY A 68 11.38 3.61 3.05
N ILE A 69 11.32 2.87 4.16
CA ILE A 69 10.31 3.06 5.20
C ILE A 69 10.60 4.34 6.02
N TYR A 70 11.85 4.62 6.37
CA TYR A 70 12.19 5.69 7.33
C TYR A 70 11.96 7.15 6.87
N ARG A 71 11.48 7.38 5.64
CA ARG A 71 11.23 8.73 5.11
C ARG A 71 9.92 8.70 4.32
N TYR A 72 8.89 9.37 4.85
CA TYR A 72 7.58 9.47 4.22
C TYR A 72 7.70 10.09 2.82
N SER A 73 7.61 9.26 1.79
CA SER A 73 7.37 9.73 0.43
C SER A 73 5.89 9.66 0.14
N ASN A 74 5.31 10.74 -0.36
CA ASN A 74 3.88 10.79 -0.71
C ASN A 74 3.69 10.49 -2.20
N VAL A 75 4.22 9.35 -2.65
CA VAL A 75 4.26 9.00 -4.08
C VAL A 75 3.52 7.70 -4.40
N ALA A 76 2.97 7.01 -3.39
CA ALA A 76 2.30 5.72 -3.60
C ALA A 76 1.13 5.85 -4.58
N HIS A 77 0.29 6.87 -4.43
CA HIS A 77 -0.82 7.14 -5.34
C HIS A 77 -0.34 7.29 -6.79
N ALA A 78 0.67 8.13 -7.03
CA ALA A 78 1.20 8.38 -8.37
C ALA A 78 1.81 7.11 -9.00
N ILE A 79 2.49 6.29 -8.20
CA ILE A 79 3.02 4.99 -8.64
C ILE A 79 1.87 4.06 -9.04
N LEU A 80 0.86 3.91 -8.17
CA LEU A 80 -0.27 3.00 -8.38
C LEU A 80 -1.13 3.38 -9.61
N SER A 81 -1.26 4.68 -9.88
CA SER A 81 -1.99 5.21 -11.04
C SER A 81 -1.15 5.29 -12.34
N SER A 82 0.15 5.00 -12.29
CA SER A 82 1.04 5.12 -13.46
C SER A 82 1.81 3.85 -13.85
N CYS A 83 1.87 2.82 -13.00
CA CYS A 83 2.71 1.63 -13.21
C CYS A 83 1.86 0.36 -13.50
N PRO A 84 1.41 0.12 -14.74
CA PRO A 84 0.44 -0.94 -15.04
C PRO A 84 0.98 -2.37 -14.86
N ARG A 85 2.31 -2.55 -14.77
CA ARG A 85 2.94 -3.86 -14.57
C ARG A 85 3.34 -4.15 -13.13
N LEU A 86 3.10 -3.21 -12.22
CA LEU A 86 3.49 -3.34 -10.82
C LEU A 86 2.77 -4.53 -10.17
N LYS A 87 3.57 -5.40 -9.53
CA LYS A 87 3.16 -6.57 -8.75
C LYS A 87 3.38 -6.34 -7.26
N GLU A 88 4.40 -5.57 -6.90
CA GLU A 88 4.76 -5.33 -5.52
C GLU A 88 5.11 -3.87 -5.29
N LEU A 89 4.41 -3.24 -4.35
CA LEU A 89 4.73 -1.92 -3.82
C LEU A 89 4.87 -2.01 -2.31
N LYS A 90 6.07 -1.72 -1.81
CA LYS A 90 6.38 -1.67 -0.39
C LYS A 90 7.04 -0.36 -0.05
N GLY A 91 6.61 0.25 1.05
CA GLY A 91 7.03 1.58 1.44
C GLY A 91 6.29 2.66 0.66
N SER A 92 6.52 3.92 1.03
CA SER A 92 5.70 5.09 0.64
C SER A 92 4.43 5.27 1.47
N ARG A 93 3.85 6.46 1.31
CA ARG A 93 2.63 6.93 1.93
C ARG A 93 1.67 7.42 0.86
N THR A 94 0.38 7.36 1.16
CA THR A 94 -0.65 8.15 0.49
C THR A 94 -1.73 8.58 1.49
N THR A 95 -2.64 9.44 1.07
CA THR A 95 -3.79 9.87 1.86
C THR A 95 -5.10 9.44 1.22
N ILE A 96 -6.18 9.38 2.01
CA ILE A 96 -7.51 9.16 1.43
C ILE A 96 -7.87 10.26 0.43
N SER A 97 -7.56 11.52 0.72
CA SER A 97 -7.85 12.63 -0.21
C SER A 97 -7.14 12.44 -1.55
N GLU A 98 -5.87 12.03 -1.57
CA GLU A 98 -5.16 11.70 -2.82
C GLU A 98 -5.82 10.57 -3.61
N ILE A 99 -6.38 9.55 -2.93
CA ILE A 99 -7.09 8.46 -3.59
C ILE A 99 -8.45 8.93 -4.14
N VAL A 100 -9.16 9.76 -3.39
CA VAL A 100 -10.50 10.25 -3.76
C VAL A 100 -10.44 11.25 -4.92
N ASP A 101 -9.51 12.19 -4.86
CA ASP A 101 -9.39 13.29 -5.84
C ASP A 101 -8.49 12.91 -7.03
N GLY A 102 -7.77 11.80 -6.91
CA GLY A 102 -6.75 11.38 -7.86
C GLY A 102 -7.23 10.44 -8.96
N ALA A 103 -6.27 10.00 -9.78
CA ALA A 103 -6.53 9.06 -10.87
C ALA A 103 -6.75 7.64 -10.35
N GLU A 104 -7.49 6.84 -11.12
CA GLU A 104 -7.70 5.43 -10.79
C GLU A 104 -6.39 4.65 -10.76
N TRP A 105 -6.31 3.65 -9.89
CA TRP A 105 -5.17 2.76 -9.83
C TRP A 105 -5.18 1.77 -11.01
N ILE A 106 -4.14 1.84 -11.84
CA ILE A 106 -3.99 0.98 -13.02
C ILE A 106 -3.10 -0.24 -12.75
N SER A 107 -2.50 -0.32 -11.56
CA SER A 107 -1.63 -1.42 -11.10
C SER A 107 -2.40 -2.71 -10.80
N THR A 108 -3.23 -3.18 -11.73
CA THR A 108 -4.14 -4.34 -11.55
C THR A 108 -3.43 -5.68 -11.38
N ARG A 109 -2.10 -5.72 -11.56
CA ARG A 109 -1.25 -6.90 -11.36
C ARG A 109 -0.70 -7.02 -9.94
N LEU A 110 -1.02 -6.07 -9.07
CA LEU A 110 -0.50 -6.01 -7.71
C LEU A 110 -0.91 -7.25 -6.90
N THR A 111 0.08 -7.95 -6.36
CA THR A 111 -0.08 -9.07 -5.41
C THR A 111 0.30 -8.65 -3.99
N THR A 112 1.16 -7.64 -3.84
CA THR A 112 1.57 -7.13 -2.53
C THR A 112 1.51 -5.60 -2.50
N LEU A 113 0.71 -5.07 -1.58
CA LEU A 113 0.64 -3.64 -1.25
C LEU A 113 0.96 -3.46 0.22
N ALA A 114 2.03 -2.73 0.50
CA ALA A 114 2.42 -2.41 1.86
C ALA A 114 2.84 -0.94 1.96
N ILE A 115 1.88 -0.06 2.23
CA ILE A 115 2.05 1.40 2.24
C ILE A 115 1.51 1.96 3.55
N ASP A 116 1.86 3.22 3.84
CA ASP A 116 1.21 3.98 4.90
C ASP A 116 0.02 4.75 4.33
N LEU A 117 -1.20 4.38 4.74
CA LEU A 117 -2.41 5.09 4.32
C LEU A 117 -2.88 6.01 5.44
N ASN A 118 -2.58 7.30 5.30
CA ASN A 118 -3.02 8.31 6.24
C ASN A 118 -4.46 8.74 5.93
N VAL A 119 -5.35 8.55 6.89
CA VAL A 119 -6.76 8.87 6.71
C VAL A 119 -7.01 10.37 6.66
N GLY A 120 -6.37 11.16 7.54
CA GLY A 120 -6.44 12.63 7.54
C GLY A 120 -7.85 13.24 7.66
N ILE A 121 -8.89 12.43 7.89
CA ILE A 121 -10.31 12.82 7.95
C ILE A 121 -11.00 12.14 9.14
N ASP A 122 -12.13 12.67 9.57
CA ASP A 122 -12.95 12.04 10.60
C ASP A 122 -13.84 10.94 9.99
N GLN A 123 -13.47 9.68 10.24
CA GLN A 123 -14.15 8.50 9.72
C GLN A 123 -15.54 8.24 10.33
N GLU A 124 -15.95 8.96 11.38
CA GLU A 124 -17.29 8.80 11.99
C GLU A 124 -18.32 9.76 11.36
N THR A 125 -17.87 10.74 10.58
CA THR A 125 -18.76 11.63 9.81
C THR A 125 -19.25 10.96 8.53
N GLU A 126 -20.43 11.36 8.04
CA GLU A 126 -20.95 10.86 6.76
C GLU A 126 -19.99 11.13 5.59
N GLU A 127 -19.40 12.32 5.54
CA GLU A 127 -18.40 12.69 4.53
C GLU A 127 -17.15 11.79 4.63
N GLY A 128 -16.64 11.58 5.85
CA GLY A 128 -15.47 10.74 6.07
C GLY A 128 -15.71 9.27 5.69
N MET A 129 -16.88 8.73 6.05
CA MET A 129 -17.29 7.38 5.63
C MET A 129 -17.43 7.27 4.11
N ALA A 130 -17.98 8.28 3.44
CA ALA A 130 -18.10 8.29 1.99
C ALA A 130 -16.72 8.26 1.30
N LYS A 131 -15.77 9.10 1.76
CA LYS A 131 -14.39 9.11 1.25
C LYS A 131 -13.66 7.78 1.52
N THR A 132 -13.86 7.22 2.70
CA THR A 132 -13.33 5.89 3.09
C THR A 132 -13.85 4.80 2.16
N ARG A 133 -15.15 4.78 1.84
CA ARG A 133 -15.74 3.85 0.86
C ARG A 133 -15.15 3.99 -0.53
N ILE A 134 -14.86 5.21 -0.99
CA ILE A 134 -14.18 5.43 -2.28
C ILE A 134 -12.77 4.84 -2.27
N ALA A 135 -12.02 5.02 -1.17
CA ALA A 135 -10.70 4.40 -1.02
C ALA A 135 -10.78 2.87 -1.03
N PHE A 136 -11.74 2.28 -0.31
CA PHE A 136 -11.98 0.84 -0.35
C PHE A 136 -12.38 0.34 -1.75
N LYS A 137 -13.17 1.11 -2.51
CA LYS A 137 -13.50 0.76 -3.91
C LYS A 137 -12.27 0.69 -4.80
N GLN A 138 -11.32 1.62 -4.66
CA GLN A 138 -10.05 1.57 -5.40
C GLN A 138 -9.21 0.35 -5.01
N LEU A 139 -9.10 0.06 -3.70
CA LEU A 139 -8.44 -1.15 -3.20
C LEU A 139 -9.12 -2.43 -3.72
N GLY A 140 -10.45 -2.49 -3.74
CA GLY A 140 -11.25 -3.63 -4.20
C GLY A 140 -11.05 -3.99 -5.68
N LYS A 141 -10.52 -3.06 -6.50
CA LYS A 141 -10.13 -3.34 -7.90
C LYS A 141 -8.87 -4.18 -8.01
N LEU A 142 -8.05 -4.26 -6.95
CA LEU A 142 -6.79 -5.02 -6.92
C LEU A 142 -7.06 -6.52 -6.69
N THR A 143 -7.84 -7.15 -7.55
CA THR A 143 -8.33 -8.55 -7.40
C THR A 143 -7.24 -9.62 -7.31
N ARG A 144 -5.99 -9.28 -7.66
CA ARG A 144 -4.82 -10.15 -7.54
C ARG A 144 -4.07 -10.00 -6.21
N LEU A 145 -4.51 -9.09 -5.34
CA LEU A 145 -3.85 -8.80 -4.09
C LEU A 145 -3.90 -10.00 -3.16
N GLU A 146 -2.74 -10.40 -2.67
CA GLU A 146 -2.51 -11.50 -1.73
C GLU A 146 -2.10 -10.96 -0.35
N HIS A 147 -1.39 -9.83 -0.33
CA HIS A 147 -0.89 -9.20 0.89
C HIS A 147 -1.27 -7.72 0.91
N LEU A 148 -2.03 -7.31 1.94
CA LEU A 148 -2.42 -5.93 2.19
C LEU A 148 -1.92 -5.47 3.56
N ASP A 149 -1.11 -4.43 3.56
CA ASP A 149 -0.62 -3.73 4.73
C ASP A 149 -0.77 -2.22 4.50
N LEU A 150 -1.59 -1.59 5.33
CA LEU A 150 -1.89 -0.15 5.24
C LEU A 150 -1.23 0.66 6.37
N THR A 151 -0.39 0.01 7.18
CA THR A 151 0.09 0.54 8.48
C THR A 151 1.61 0.57 8.60
N ARG A 152 2.32 0.14 7.56
CA ARG A 152 3.76 -0.20 7.53
C ARG A 152 4.75 0.84 8.07
N ASN A 153 4.35 2.09 8.34
CA ASN A 153 5.31 3.17 8.57
C ASN A 153 5.07 4.08 9.79
N SER A 154 4.19 3.68 10.70
CA SER A 154 3.87 4.45 11.91
C SER A 154 4.88 4.16 13.04
N LEU A 155 6.17 4.46 12.83
CA LEU A 155 7.16 4.31 13.92
C LEU A 155 7.10 5.46 14.95
N TYR A 156 6.40 6.56 14.64
CA TYR A 156 6.53 7.80 15.41
C TYR A 156 5.23 8.48 15.81
N LEU A 157 4.10 8.15 15.19
CA LEU A 157 2.82 8.77 15.52
C LEU A 157 1.70 7.76 15.30
N PRO A 158 0.83 7.51 16.29
CA PRO A 158 -0.35 6.67 16.09
C PRO A 158 -1.11 7.20 14.88
N SER A 159 -0.99 6.50 13.76
CA SER A 159 -1.67 6.86 12.53
C SER A 159 -2.96 6.07 12.52
N ARG A 160 -4.08 6.77 12.53
CA ARG A 160 -5.36 6.13 12.24
C ARG A 160 -5.30 5.58 10.82
N THR A 161 -5.68 4.33 10.69
CA THR A 161 -5.74 3.60 9.42
C THR A 161 -7.21 3.50 9.00
N LEU A 162 -7.48 2.84 7.86
CA LEU A 162 -8.87 2.62 7.46
C LEU A 162 -9.60 1.83 8.54
N ASP A 163 -10.80 2.28 8.88
CA ASP A 163 -11.72 1.56 9.72
C ASP A 163 -12.18 0.27 9.03
N MET A 164 -11.78 -0.88 9.57
CA MET A 164 -12.02 -2.19 8.97
C MET A 164 -13.40 -2.77 9.34
N ARG A 165 -14.39 -1.93 9.63
CA ARG A 165 -15.78 -2.32 9.86
C ARG A 165 -16.62 -2.29 8.58
N LEU A 166 -17.64 -3.14 8.51
CA LEU A 166 -18.62 -3.18 7.43
C LEU A 166 -19.32 -1.85 7.22
N ARG A 167 -19.67 -1.17 8.32
CA ARG A 167 -20.30 0.16 8.28
C ARG A 167 -19.43 1.23 7.61
N ALA A 168 -18.11 1.07 7.68
CA ALA A 168 -17.14 1.99 7.07
C ALA A 168 -16.79 1.64 5.61
N GLY A 169 -17.30 0.52 5.09
CA GLY A 169 -17.11 0.14 3.69
C GLY A 169 -16.19 -1.04 3.46
N LEU A 170 -15.81 -1.80 4.50
CA LEU A 170 -15.06 -3.06 4.35
C LEU A 170 -15.66 -3.96 3.24
N GLY A 171 -16.99 -3.96 3.10
CA GLY A 171 -17.74 -4.68 2.07
C GLY A 171 -17.26 -4.46 0.63
N GLU A 172 -16.69 -3.30 0.31
CA GLU A 172 -16.19 -2.97 -1.02
C GLU A 172 -14.95 -3.81 -1.41
N LEU A 173 -14.30 -4.46 -0.43
CA LEU A 173 -13.18 -5.37 -0.63
C LEU A 173 -13.60 -6.82 -0.94
N ALA A 174 -14.88 -7.08 -1.19
CA ALA A 174 -15.40 -8.42 -1.48
C ALA A 174 -14.70 -9.13 -2.65
N ASN A 175 -14.15 -8.37 -3.60
CA ASN A 175 -13.50 -8.88 -4.80
C ASN A 175 -12.04 -9.32 -4.58
N LEU A 176 -11.45 -9.10 -3.39
CA LEU A 176 -10.10 -9.53 -3.05
C LEU A 176 -10.04 -11.04 -2.73
N LYS A 177 -10.48 -11.87 -3.67
CA LYS A 177 -10.61 -13.33 -3.47
C LYS A 177 -9.28 -14.05 -3.25
N ARG A 178 -8.16 -13.42 -3.59
CA ARG A 178 -6.81 -13.93 -3.40
C ARG A 178 -6.14 -13.43 -2.12
N LEU A 179 -6.79 -12.57 -1.35
CA LEU A 179 -6.20 -12.00 -0.15
C LEU A 179 -5.88 -13.12 0.85
N GLU A 180 -4.61 -13.25 1.19
CA GLU A 180 -4.11 -14.24 2.16
C GLU A 180 -3.77 -13.56 3.48
N THR A 181 -3.20 -12.36 3.41
CA THR A 181 -2.70 -11.63 4.57
C THR A 181 -3.25 -10.21 4.60
N LEU A 182 -3.82 -9.84 5.76
CA LEU A 182 -4.22 -8.48 6.07
C LEU A 182 -3.46 -8.00 7.32
N LYS A 183 -2.87 -6.81 7.25
CA LYS A 183 -2.21 -6.16 8.38
C LYS A 183 -2.87 -4.81 8.69
N VAL A 184 -3.31 -4.67 9.95
CA VAL A 184 -4.05 -3.52 10.49
C VAL A 184 -3.48 -3.18 11.87
N GLU A 185 -2.38 -2.43 11.90
CA GLU A 185 -1.87 -1.82 13.13
C GLU A 185 -2.54 -0.46 13.37
N ASP A 186 -3.70 -0.49 14.00
CA ASP A 186 -4.35 0.70 14.56
C ASP A 186 -5.02 0.31 15.87
N ASP A 187 -4.62 0.99 16.94
CA ASP A 187 -5.12 0.77 18.29
C ASP A 187 -6.56 1.27 18.49
N HIS A 188 -7.15 1.92 17.49
CA HIS A 188 -8.52 2.43 17.50
C HIS A 188 -9.48 1.57 16.66
N GLN A 189 -9.05 0.40 16.16
CA GLN A 189 -9.96 -0.52 15.49
C GLN A 189 -11.05 -1.00 16.46
N ARG A 190 -12.27 -1.17 15.94
CA ARG A 190 -13.45 -1.55 16.72
C ARG A 190 -14.25 -2.65 16.04
N MET A 191 -13.56 -3.58 15.38
CA MET A 191 -14.19 -4.66 14.65
C MET A 191 -15.09 -5.49 15.57
N GLN A 192 -16.24 -5.87 15.05
CA GLN A 192 -17.20 -6.74 15.71
C GLN A 192 -17.15 -8.14 15.09
N LEU A 193 -17.80 -9.11 15.73
CA LEU A 193 -17.85 -10.48 15.23
C LEU A 193 -18.44 -10.57 13.81
N GLU A 194 -19.38 -9.68 13.48
CA GLU A 194 -19.97 -9.58 12.14
C GLU A 194 -18.94 -9.21 11.06
N ASP A 195 -17.99 -8.33 11.37
CA ASP A 195 -16.94 -7.90 10.44
C ASP A 195 -15.98 -9.05 10.15
N ALA A 196 -15.53 -9.76 11.20
CA ALA A 196 -14.67 -10.92 11.06
C ALA A 196 -15.39 -12.06 10.32
N THR A 197 -16.66 -12.32 10.64
CA THR A 197 -17.48 -13.32 9.94
C THR A 197 -17.56 -13.01 8.45
N TRP A 198 -17.78 -11.74 8.11
CA TRP A 198 -17.79 -11.31 6.71
C TRP A 198 -16.43 -11.52 6.03
N MET A 199 -15.31 -11.22 6.69
CA MET A 199 -13.97 -11.43 6.13
C MET A 199 -13.72 -12.90 5.78
N VAL A 200 -14.01 -13.82 6.71
CA VAL A 200 -13.86 -15.26 6.51
C VAL A 200 -14.71 -15.76 5.35
N ASN A 201 -15.96 -15.32 5.26
CA ASN A 201 -16.87 -15.73 4.20
C ASN A 201 -16.53 -15.13 2.84
N SER A 202 -15.95 -13.92 2.82
CA SER A 202 -15.71 -13.17 1.59
C SER A 202 -14.37 -13.49 0.94
N TRP A 203 -13.36 -13.87 1.73
CA TRP A 203 -11.99 -14.09 1.27
C TRP A 203 -11.57 -15.56 1.45
N PRO A 204 -11.81 -16.41 0.44
CA PRO A 204 -11.63 -17.87 0.57
C PRO A 204 -10.17 -18.30 0.82
N ASN A 205 -9.19 -17.45 0.50
CA ASN A 205 -7.77 -17.72 0.71
C ASN A 205 -7.20 -17.06 1.96
N PHE A 206 -8.04 -16.46 2.81
CA PHE A 206 -7.60 -15.68 3.96
C PHE A 206 -6.98 -16.56 5.04
N LYS A 207 -5.73 -16.27 5.42
CA LYS A 207 -4.93 -17.11 6.32
C LYS A 207 -4.38 -16.34 7.52
N HIS A 208 -4.06 -15.06 7.33
CA HIS A 208 -3.34 -14.29 8.32
C HIS A 208 -3.95 -12.91 8.52
N ILE A 209 -4.12 -12.54 9.79
CA ILE A 209 -4.47 -11.18 10.20
C ILE A 209 -3.52 -10.69 11.29
N TYR A 210 -2.91 -9.54 11.07
CA TYR A 210 -1.92 -8.96 11.97
C TYR A 210 -2.42 -7.63 12.52
N GLY A 211 -2.20 -7.42 13.82
CA GLY A 211 -2.50 -6.16 14.51
C GLY A 211 -3.70 -6.22 15.46
N THR A 212 -4.15 -5.05 15.90
CA THR A 212 -5.22 -4.87 16.89
C THR A 212 -6.55 -4.80 16.16
N LEU A 213 -7.49 -5.70 16.47
CA LEU A 213 -8.81 -5.74 15.80
C LEU A 213 -9.89 -5.01 16.60
N ASN A 214 -9.74 -4.99 17.92
CA ASN A 214 -10.62 -4.29 18.84
C ASN A 214 -9.84 -3.91 20.11
N ASP A 215 -10.08 -2.72 20.66
CA ASP A 215 -9.49 -2.23 21.91
C ASP A 215 -10.17 -2.79 23.17
N GLU A 216 -11.42 -3.23 23.04
CA GLU A 216 -12.16 -3.92 24.09
C GLU A 216 -11.69 -5.38 24.25
N LYS A 217 -11.18 -5.73 25.43
CA LYS A 217 -10.56 -7.03 25.70
C LYS A 217 -11.49 -8.23 25.45
N GLU A 218 -12.76 -8.14 25.85
CA GLU A 218 -13.73 -9.22 25.69
C GLU A 218 -14.03 -9.45 24.20
N THR A 219 -14.32 -8.38 23.46
CA THR A 219 -14.56 -8.43 22.02
C THR A 219 -13.32 -8.91 21.26
N ALA A 220 -12.13 -8.42 21.61
CA ALA A 220 -10.86 -8.88 21.02
C ALA A 220 -10.64 -10.39 21.23
N TYR A 221 -10.93 -10.90 22.43
CA TYR A 221 -10.84 -12.33 22.72
C TYR A 221 -11.84 -13.16 21.90
N LEU A 222 -13.09 -12.69 21.76
CA LEU A 222 -14.08 -13.35 20.92
C LEU A 222 -13.65 -13.42 19.44
N LEU A 223 -13.08 -12.33 18.91
CA LEU A 223 -12.53 -12.29 17.56
C LEU A 223 -11.38 -13.28 17.39
N GLU A 224 -10.46 -13.36 18.35
CA GLU A 224 -9.36 -14.32 18.36
C GLU A 224 -9.87 -15.76 18.28
N VAL A 225 -10.80 -16.13 19.17
CA VAL A 225 -11.36 -17.49 19.23
C VAL A 225 -12.07 -17.84 17.92
N PHE A 226 -12.84 -16.89 17.37
CA PHE A 226 -13.52 -17.06 16.10
C PHE A 226 -12.55 -17.24 14.92
N LEU A 227 -11.52 -16.41 14.80
CA LEU A 227 -10.54 -16.51 13.72
C LEU A 227 -9.75 -17.83 13.81
N LYS A 228 -9.36 -18.23 15.03
CA LYS A 228 -8.68 -19.51 15.27
C LYS A 228 -9.54 -20.71 14.88
N SER A 229 -10.84 -20.69 15.18
CA SER A 229 -11.75 -21.79 14.80
C SER A 229 -11.92 -21.95 13.29
N HIS A 230 -11.60 -20.92 12.50
CA HIS A 230 -11.57 -20.93 11.04
C HIS A 230 -10.15 -21.10 10.46
N ASN A 231 -9.18 -21.52 11.27
CA ASN A 231 -7.76 -21.68 10.90
C ASN A 231 -7.08 -20.39 10.41
N ILE A 232 -7.57 -19.22 10.84
CA ILE A 232 -6.92 -17.95 10.56
C ILE A 232 -5.96 -17.64 11.69
N ASN A 233 -4.68 -17.46 11.33
CA ASN A 233 -3.63 -17.14 12.29
C ASN A 233 -3.66 -15.63 12.57
N TRP A 234 -4.12 -15.29 13.77
CA TRP A 234 -4.07 -13.95 14.31
C TRP A 234 -2.82 -13.76 15.16
N ARG A 235 -2.10 -12.66 14.92
CA ARG A 235 -0.98 -12.23 15.76
C ARG A 235 -1.02 -10.73 16.00
N ILE A 236 -0.88 -10.34 17.26
CA ILE A 236 -0.52 -8.98 17.62
C ILE A 236 0.99 -8.85 17.37
N GLU A 237 1.38 -8.11 16.34
CA GLU A 237 2.79 -7.71 16.20
C GLU A 237 3.10 -6.70 17.30
N LYS A 238 3.59 -7.20 18.44
CA LYS A 238 4.38 -6.37 19.35
C LYS A 238 5.62 -5.98 18.58
N HIS A 239 5.76 -4.70 18.25
CA HIS A 239 6.84 -4.17 17.43
C HIS A 239 8.18 -4.87 17.74
N CYS A 240 8.68 -5.66 16.78
CA CYS A 240 10.07 -6.09 16.79
C CYS A 240 10.92 -4.83 16.57
N HIS A 241 11.44 -4.29 17.67
CA HIS A 241 12.53 -3.34 17.63
C HIS A 241 13.76 -4.04 17.02
N ILE A 242 14.08 -3.72 15.77
CA ILE A 242 15.38 -3.98 15.14
C ILE A 242 16.03 -2.62 14.88
#